data_AF-A0A815NXK4-F1
#
_entry.id   AF-A0A815NXK4-F1
#
_cell.length_a   1.000
_cell.length_b   1.000
_cell.length_c   1.000
_cell.angle_alpha   90.00
_cell.angle_beta   90.00
_cell.angle_gamma   90.00
#
_symmetry.space_group_name_H-M   'P 1'
#
loop_
_entity.id
_entity.type
_entity.pdbx_description
1 polymer ?
#
loop_
_entity_poly.entity_id
_entity_poly.type
_entity_poly.pdbx_seq_one_letter_code
_entity_poly.pdbx_strand_id
1 'polypeptide(L)'
;MSSTLIYETLLTRSIKFWILLILQIPSIFCSIFILYHMFVSRKQRQLLANHVIIIMLIVSLLSTIIDLSITLNYLQNRIVHLSSSYFCYFWMYIDYVLYANGMLLMTWVSIERHILVFS
;
A
#
# COMPACT_ATOMS: atom_id res chain seq x y z
N MET A 1 24.60 -0.07 -30.42
CA MET A 1 23.68 -0.54 -29.37
C MET A 1 22.80 0.62 -28.97
N SER A 2 21.60 0.66 -29.54
CA SER A 2 20.56 1.66 -29.30
C SER A 2 19.97 1.49 -27.91
N SER A 3 20.51 2.21 -26.93
CA SER A 3 19.87 2.39 -25.63
C SER A 3 18.60 3.21 -25.85
N THR A 4 17.45 2.52 -25.89
CA THR A 4 16.13 3.12 -25.75
C THR A 4 16.04 3.80 -24.39
N LEU A 5 16.55 5.03 -24.32
CA LEU A 5 16.28 5.98 -23.26
C LEU A 5 14.78 6.25 -23.36
N ILE A 6 13.99 5.54 -22.54
CA ILE A 6 12.57 5.82 -22.34
C ILE A 6 12.52 7.20 -21.70
N TYR A 7 12.48 8.26 -22.51
CA TYR A 7 12.16 9.59 -22.05
C TYR A 7 10.72 9.52 -21.54
N GLU A 8 10.55 9.38 -20.22
CA GLU A 8 9.25 9.64 -19.61
C GLU A 8 8.85 11.06 -19.99
N THR A 9 7.88 11.17 -20.90
CA THR A 9 7.39 12.48 -21.33
C THR A 9 6.70 13.16 -20.15
N LEU A 10 6.77 14.49 -20.10
CA LEU A 10 6.08 15.30 -19.09
C LEU A 10 4.59 14.94 -18.98
N LEU A 11 3.98 14.59 -20.12
CA LEU A 11 2.60 14.15 -20.23
C LEU A 11 2.36 12.84 -19.46
N THR A 12 3.19 11.82 -19.68
CA THR A 12 3.09 10.52 -19.00
C THR A 12 3.18 10.68 -17.48
N ARG A 13 4.06 11.58 -17.01
CA ARG A 13 4.25 11.83 -15.58
C ARG A 13 3.04 12.50 -14.94
N SER A 14 2.49 13.53 -15.58
CA SER A 14 1.29 14.23 -15.11
C SER A 14 0.07 13.30 -15.08
N ILE A 15 -0.09 12.44 -16.09
CA ILE A 15 -1.17 11.44 -16.11
C ILE A 15 -1.02 10.46 -14.94
N LYS A 16 0.18 9.91 -14.72
CA LYS A 16 0.46 9.03 -13.58
C LYS A 16 0.15 9.71 -12.25
N PHE A 17 0.59 10.97 -12.08
CA PHE A 17 0.34 11.74 -10.87
C PHE A 17 -1.17 11.88 -10.57
N TRP A 18 -1.96 12.32 -11.55
CA TRP A 18 -3.40 12.52 -11.35
C TRP A 18 -4.14 11.21 -11.10
N ILE A 19 -3.81 10.14 -11.83
CA ILE A 19 -4.42 8.82 -11.62
C ILE A 19 -4.12 8.33 -10.19
N LEU A 20 -2.85 8.38 -9.78
CA LEU A 20 -2.46 7.91 -8.45
C LEU A 20 -3.10 8.76 -7.35
N LEU A 21 -3.16 10.08 -7.51
CA LEU A 21 -3.80 10.98 -6.54
C LEU A 21 -5.30 10.70 -6.40
N ILE A 22 -6.02 10.55 -7.51
CA ILE A 22 -7.46 10.26 -7.51
C ILE A 22 -7.76 8.89 -6.91
N LEU A 23 -6.88 7.90 -7.07
CA LEU A 23 -7.04 6.58 -6.45
C LEU A 23 -6.62 6.56 -4.97
N GLN A 24 -5.63 7.35 -4.58
CA GLN A 24 -5.11 7.40 -3.22
C GLN A 24 -6.14 7.93 -2.23
N ILE A 25 -6.82 9.04 -2.57
CA ILE A 25 -7.82 9.67 -1.70
C ILE A 25 -8.92 8.67 -1.28
N PRO A 26 -9.67 8.04 -2.20
CA PRO A 26 -10.72 7.08 -1.84
C PRO A 26 -10.15 5.84 -1.17
N SER A 27 -8.95 5.38 -1.54
CA SER A 27 -8.31 4.24 -0.87
C SER A 27 -8.09 4.53 0.62
N ILE A 28 -7.52 5.68 0.97
CA ILE A 28 -7.31 6.09 2.37
C ILE A 28 -8.65 6.22 3.10
N PHE A 29 -9.64 6.89 2.51
CA PHE A 29 -10.97 7.03 3.11
C PHE A 29 -11.65 5.69 3.37
N CYS A 30 -11.62 4.77 2.39
CA CYS A 30 -12.18 3.43 2.54
C CYS A 30 -11.46 2.65 3.64
N SER A 31 -10.13 2.65 3.65
CA SER A 31 -9.34 1.94 4.67
C SER A 31 -9.63 2.45 6.08
N ILE A 32 -9.69 3.78 6.28
CA ILE A 32 -10.03 4.39 7.57
C ILE A 32 -11.46 4.05 7.98
N PHE A 33 -12.42 4.15 7.05
CA PHE A 33 -13.82 3.84 7.34
C PHE A 33 -14.02 2.39 7.77
N ILE A 34 -13.39 1.44 7.08
CA ILE A 34 -13.47 0.01 7.42
C ILE A 34 -12.78 -0.25 8.76
N LEU A 35 -11.59 0.31 9.00
CA LEU A 35 -10.90 0.21 10.28
C LEU A 35 -11.78 0.74 11.42
N TYR A 36 -12.35 1.92 11.26
CA TYR A 36 -13.24 2.53 12.25
C TYR A 36 -14.45 1.62 12.55
N HIS A 37 -15.12 1.12 11.52
CA HIS A 37 -16.26 0.22 11.68
C HIS A 37 -15.87 -1.07 12.44
N MET A 38 -14.72 -1.67 12.11
CA MET A 38 -14.23 -2.88 12.75
C MET A 38 -13.81 -2.66 14.22
N PHE A 39 -13.29 -1.48 14.56
CA PHE A 39 -12.95 -1.15 15.96
C PHE A 39 -14.19 -0.89 16.81
N VAL A 40 -15.22 -0.26 16.26
CA VAL A 40 -16.47 0.05 16.98
C VAL A 40 -17.30 -1.20 17.24
N SER A 41 -17.32 -2.17 16.31
CA SER A 41 -18.10 -3.40 16.45
C SER A 41 -17.38 -4.45 17.32
N ARG A 42 -17.76 -4.57 18.61
CA ARG A 42 -17.23 -5.60 19.52
C ARG A 42 -17.38 -7.04 19.01
N LYS A 43 -18.47 -7.34 18.29
CA LYS A 43 -18.71 -8.69 17.75
C LYS A 43 -17.73 -9.06 16.63
N GLN A 44 -17.29 -8.09 15.84
CA GLN A 44 -16.30 -8.32 14.79
C GLN A 44 -14.89 -8.51 15.38
N ARG A 45 -14.59 -7.94 16.55
CA ARG A 45 -13.27 -8.10 17.18
C ARG A 45 -12.98 -9.50 17.74
N GLN A 46 -13.94 -10.39 17.89
CA GLN A 46 -13.71 -11.70 18.52
C GLN A 46 -13.35 -12.82 17.53
N LEU A 47 -13.53 -12.59 16.23
CA LEU A 47 -13.20 -13.58 15.19
C LEU A 47 -11.76 -13.39 14.72
N LEU A 48 -10.98 -14.48 14.72
CA LEU A 48 -9.57 -14.49 14.32
C LEU A 48 -9.40 -13.93 12.89
N ALA A 49 -10.27 -14.34 11.95
CA ALA A 49 -10.32 -13.82 10.59
C ALA A 49 -10.39 -12.29 10.51
N ASN A 50 -11.11 -11.65 11.43
CA ASN A 50 -11.25 -10.19 11.44
C ASN A 50 -9.98 -9.50 11.94
N HIS A 51 -9.18 -10.14 12.80
CA HIS A 51 -7.86 -9.60 13.18
C HIS A 51 -6.89 -9.60 12.01
N VAL A 52 -6.87 -10.66 11.21
CA VAL A 52 -6.02 -10.73 10.00
C VAL A 52 -6.41 -9.63 9.01
N ILE A 53 -7.72 -9.39 8.82
CA ILE A 53 -8.23 -8.32 7.95
C ILE A 53 -7.83 -6.93 8.48
N ILE A 54 -7.89 -6.70 9.79
CA ILE A 54 -7.46 -5.43 10.41
C ILE A 54 -5.97 -5.18 10.14
N ILE A 55 -5.12 -6.19 10.37
CA ILE A 55 -3.67 -6.07 10.12
C ILE A 55 -3.42 -5.79 8.65
N MET A 56 -4.11 -6.49 7.74
CA MET A 56 -4.00 -6.28 6.31
C MET A 56 -4.40 -4.85 5.90
N LEU A 57 -5.47 -4.30 6.46
CA LEU A 57 -5.89 -2.91 6.24
C LEU A 57 -4.85 -1.90 6.73
N ILE A 58 -4.24 -2.15 7.89
CA ILE A 58 -3.19 -1.29 8.44
C ILE A 58 -1.94 -1.31 7.54
N VAL A 59 -1.50 -2.50 7.11
CA VAL A 59 -0.34 -2.65 6.20
C VAL A 59 -0.61 -1.92 4.89
N SER A 60 -1.77 -2.14 4.27
CA SER A 60 -2.13 -1.46 3.02
C SER A 60 -2.24 0.06 3.16
N LEU A 61 -2.75 0.55 4.30
CA LEU A 61 -2.83 1.98 4.59
C LEU A 61 -1.43 2.59 4.78
N LEU A 62 -0.53 1.89 5.47
CA LEU A 62 0.87 2.32 5.61
C LEU A 62 1.59 2.38 4.27
N SER A 63 1.47 1.36 3.41
CA SER A 63 2.05 1.38 2.06
C SER A 63 1.48 2.52 1.22
N THR A 64 0.17 2.75 1.29
CA THR A 64 -0.47 3.84 0.53
C THR A 64 -0.02 5.21 1.02
N ILE A 65 0.16 5.40 2.33
CA ILE A 65 0.59 6.68 2.88
C ILE A 65 2.09 6.91 2.65
N ILE A 66 2.93 5.90 2.83
CA ILE A 66 4.38 6.05 2.75
C ILE A 66 4.82 6.02 1.28
N ASP A 67 4.59 4.91 0.59
CA ASP A 67 5.16 4.68 -0.75
C ASP A 67 4.51 5.58 -1.80
N LEU A 68 3.19 5.74 -1.73
CA LEU A 68 2.46 6.55 -2.70
C LEU A 68 2.73 8.05 -2.51
N SER A 69 2.85 8.53 -1.28
CA SER A 69 3.17 9.95 -1.03
C SER A 69 4.60 10.30 -1.46
N ILE A 70 5.57 9.41 -1.21
CA ILE A 70 6.95 9.58 -1.70
C ILE A 70 6.98 9.57 -3.23
N THR A 71 6.24 8.65 -3.85
CA THR A 71 6.12 8.55 -5.31
C THR A 71 5.47 9.80 -5.92
N LEU A 72 4.39 10.31 -5.34
CA LEU A 72 3.74 11.55 -5.81
C LEU A 72 4.67 12.76 -5.68
N ASN A 73 5.39 12.88 -4.57
CA ASN A 73 6.38 13.94 -4.37
C ASN A 73 7.47 13.90 -5.45
N TYR A 74 7.96 12.70 -5.79
CA TYR A 74 8.91 12.50 -6.88
C TYR A 74 8.32 12.89 -8.25
N LEU A 75 7.08 12.46 -8.55
CA LEU A 75 6.40 12.76 -9.81
C LEU A 75 6.15 14.27 -10.00
N GLN A 76 5.92 15.01 -8.92
CA GLN A 76 5.70 16.46 -8.94
C GLN A 76 7.01 17.25 -9.01
N ASN A 77 7.96 16.98 -8.11
CA ASN A 77 9.13 17.82 -7.88
C ASN A 77 10.37 17.39 -8.67
N ARG A 78 10.36 16.21 -9.32
CA ARG A 78 11.51 15.60 -10.03
C ARG A 78 12.75 15.33 -9.16
N ILE A 79 12.68 15.62 -7.87
CA ILE A 79 13.80 15.54 -6.93
C ILE A 79 13.31 14.72 -5.75
N VAL A 80 14.09 13.70 -5.38
CA VAL A 80 13.89 12.96 -4.14
C VAL A 80 14.42 13.85 -3.02
N HIS A 81 13.50 14.50 -2.29
CA HIS A 81 13.86 15.42 -1.19
C HIS A 81 14.74 14.76 -0.11
N LEU A 82 14.64 13.44 0.08
CA LEU A 82 15.48 12.67 1.01
C LEU A 82 16.38 11.69 0.25
N SER A 83 17.27 12.18 -0.61
CA SER A 83 18.21 11.33 -1.38
C SER A 83 19.41 10.81 -0.56
N SER A 84 19.30 10.72 0.77
CA SER A 84 20.35 10.11 1.59
C SER A 84 20.41 8.61 1.37
N SER A 85 21.60 8.03 1.24
CA SER A 85 21.77 6.58 1.05
C SER A 85 21.11 5.77 2.17
N TYR A 86 21.20 6.23 3.42
CA TYR A 86 20.54 5.59 4.55
C TYR A 86 19.02 5.59 4.43
N PHE A 87 18.43 6.69 3.97
CA PHE A 87 16.99 6.79 3.76
C PHE A 87 16.52 5.86 2.64
N CYS A 88 17.29 5.74 1.55
CA CYS A 88 16.97 4.86 0.44
C CYS A 88 16.93 3.38 0.87
N TYR A 89 17.96 2.91 1.59
CA TYR A 89 17.98 1.53 2.11
C TYR A 89 16.87 1.29 3.13
N PHE A 90 16.60 2.25 4.01
CA PHE A 90 15.52 2.15 4.97
C PHE A 90 14.15 2.08 4.29
N TRP A 91 13.90 2.94 3.30
CA TRP A 91 12.65 2.94 2.56
C TRP A 91 12.47 1.63 1.77
N MET A 92 13.50 1.16 1.07
CA MET A 92 13.47 -0.12 0.36
C MET A 92 13.19 -1.30 1.31
N TYR A 93 13.76 -1.28 2.51
CA TYR A 93 13.47 -2.30 3.52
C TYR A 93 12.00 -2.26 3.96
N ILE A 94 11.47 -1.07 4.25
CA ILE A 94 10.07 -0.90 4.66
C ILE A 94 9.11 -1.33 3.56
N ASP A 95 9.35 -0.91 2.30
CA ASP A 95 8.55 -1.31 1.14
C ASP A 95 8.52 -2.84 0.99
N TYR A 96 9.69 -3.48 1.03
CA TYR A 96 9.80 -4.93 0.94
C TYR A 96 9.05 -5.64 2.08
N VAL A 97 9.21 -5.17 3.32
CA VAL A 97 8.55 -5.77 4.49
C VAL A 97 7.03 -5.61 4.39
N LEU A 98 6.53 -4.42 4.02
CA LEU A 98 5.10 -4.19 3.87
C LEU A 98 4.51 -5.04 2.75
N TYR A 99 5.18 -5.12 1.61
CA TYR A 99 4.76 -5.94 0.47
C TYR A 99 4.73 -7.44 0.84
N ALA A 100 5.80 -7.95 1.44
CA ALA A 100 5.90 -9.35 1.85
C ALA A 100 4.82 -9.70 2.90
N ASN A 101 4.59 -8.83 3.89
CA ASN A 101 3.52 -9.03 4.88
C ASN A 101 2.15 -9.01 4.22
N GLY A 102 1.88 -8.08 3.30
CA GLY A 102 0.61 -8.03 2.56
C GLY A 102 0.34 -9.33 1.80
N MET A 103 1.35 -9.85 1.10
CA MET A 103 1.25 -11.13 0.39
C MET A 103 1.01 -12.31 1.33
N LEU A 104 1.79 -12.41 2.41
CA LEU A 104 1.65 -13.50 3.40
C LEU A 104 0.28 -13.49 4.09
N LEU A 105 -0.20 -12.31 4.48
CA LEU A 105 -1.53 -12.14 5.09
C LEU A 105 -2.63 -12.53 4.11
N MET A 106 -2.53 -12.11 2.84
CA MET A 106 -3.50 -12.47 1.82
C MET A 106 -3.53 -13.99 1.59
N THR A 107 -2.36 -14.63 1.49
CA THR A 107 -2.25 -16.09 1.39
C THR A 107 -2.85 -16.78 2.61
N TRP A 108 -2.57 -16.28 3.82
CA TRP A 108 -3.13 -16.84 5.06
C TRP A 108 -4.66 -16.77 5.08
N VAL A 109 -5.25 -15.62 4.74
CA VAL A 109 -6.71 -15.45 4.67
C VAL A 109 -7.32 -16.40 3.63
N SER A 110 -6.67 -16.59 2.48
CA SER A 110 -7.14 -17.53 1.47
C SER A 110 -7.15 -18.97 1.98
N ILE A 111 -6.10 -19.39 2.70
CA ILE A 111 -6.00 -20.72 3.32
C ILE A 111 -7.07 -20.88 4.41
N GLU A 112 -7.20 -19.91 5.32
CA GLU A 112 -8.20 -19.93 6.40
C GLU A 112 -9.62 -20.08 5.83
N ARG A 113 -9.96 -19.30 4.79
CA ARG A 113 -11.27 -19.40 4.11
C ARG A 113 -11.47 -20.73 3.40
N HIS A 114 -10.43 -21.28 2.78
CA HIS A 114 -10.51 -22.59 2.14
C HIS A 114 -10.78 -23.69 3.19
N ILE A 115 -10.06 -23.68 4.30
CA ILE A 115 -10.27 -24.65 5.39
C ILE A 115 -11.70 -24.51 5.95
N LEU A 116 -12.19 -23.29 6.19
CA LEU A 116 -13.54 -23.07 6.72
C LEU A 116 -14.68 -23.55 5.79
N VAL A 117 -14.45 -23.61 4.48
CA VAL A 117 -15.46 -24.07 3.50
C VAL A 117 -15.42 -25.59 3.32
N PHE A 118 -14.24 -26.20 3.42
CA PHE A 118 -14.02 -27.62 3.15
C PHE A 118 -13.87 -28.50 4.41
N SER A 119 -13.91 -27.91 5.60
CA SER A 119 -14.00 -28.57 6.90
C SER A 119 -15.45 -28.59 7.40
#